data_AF-A0A7Y2B1N6-F1
#
_entry.id   AF-A0A7Y2B1N6-F1
#
_cell.length_a   1.000
_cell.length_b   1.000
_cell.length_c   1.000
_cell.angle_alpha   90.00
_cell.angle_beta   90.00
_cell.angle_gamma   90.00
#
_symmetry.space_group_name_H-M   'P 1'
#
loop_
_entity.id
_entity.type
_entity.pdbx_description
1 polymer ?
#
loop_
_entity_poly.entity_id
_entity_poly.type
_entity_poly.pdbx_seq_one_letter_code
_entity_poly.pdbx_strand_id
1 'polypeptide(L)' 'YKKALAGEITGFTGVDDPYEEPVKPEILIESDKESEKESVAKIVRTLELMGLIPGADAGKDFSDEEEEKIKQRLKDLGYI' A
#
# COMPACT_ATOMS: atom_id res chain seq x y z
N TYR A 1 13.47 7.26 -15.79
CA TYR A 1 13.54 8.74 -15.82
C TYR A 1 14.59 9.30 -16.78
N LYS A 2 15.92 9.17 -16.59
CA LYS A 2 16.95 9.88 -17.40
C LYS A 2 16.70 9.87 -18.93
N LYS A 3 16.36 8.72 -19.52
CA LYS A 3 16.07 8.59 -20.95
C LYS A 3 14.74 9.23 -21.37
N ALA A 4 13.69 9.08 -20.56
CA ALA A 4 12.40 9.73 -20.79
C ALA A 4 12.52 11.26 -20.72
N LEU A 5 13.26 11.78 -19.72
CA LEU A 5 13.57 13.20 -19.60
C LEU A 5 14.42 13.74 -20.75
N ALA A 6 15.20 12.89 -21.41
CA ALA A 6 15.94 13.23 -22.62
C ALA A 6 15.09 13.13 -23.91
N GLY A 7 13.82 12.72 -23.82
CA GLY A 7 12.92 12.56 -24.96
C GLY A 7 13.16 11.28 -25.78
N GLU A 8 13.98 10.35 -25.29
CA GLU A 8 14.28 9.08 -25.97
C GLU A 8 13.16 8.04 -25.79
N ILE A 9 12.29 8.23 -24.78
CA ILE A 9 11.15 7.35 -24.49
C ILE A 9 9.90 8.23 -24.40
N THR A 10 8.91 7.95 -25.25
CA THR A 10 7.58 8.58 -25.24
C THR A 10 6.56 7.70 -24.53
N GLY A 11 5.49 8.29 -24.01
CA GLY A 11 4.46 7.59 -23.24
C GLY A 11 4.97 7.13 -21.88
N PHE A 12 5.91 7.87 -21.27
CA PHE A 12 6.47 7.51 -19.97
C PHE A 12 5.60 8.12 -18.86
N THR A 13 4.91 7.24 -18.13
CA THR A 13 4.01 7.61 -17.03
C THR A 13 4.74 8.45 -15.96
N GLY A 14 4.12 9.56 -15.57
CA GLY A 14 4.68 10.56 -14.66
C GLY A 14 5.65 11.56 -15.31
N VAL A 15 5.87 11.49 -16.64
CA VAL A 15 6.65 12.47 -17.40
C VAL A 15 5.80 13.09 -18.51
N ASP A 16 5.47 12.32 -19.54
CA ASP A 16 4.66 12.76 -20.69
C ASP A 16 3.32 12.00 -20.83
N ASP A 17 3.09 11.00 -19.97
CA ASP A 17 1.83 10.29 -19.79
C ASP A 17 1.36 10.41 -18.32
N PRO A 18 0.10 10.77 -18.03
CA PRO A 18 -0.36 10.94 -16.65
C PRO A 18 -0.47 9.62 -15.88
N TYR A 19 -0.29 9.69 -14.55
CA TYR A 19 -0.65 8.60 -13.65
C TYR A 19 -1.96 8.94 -12.94
N GLU A 20 -2.91 8.02 -12.95
CA GLU A 20 -4.15 8.14 -12.19
C GLU A 20 -4.03 7.35 -10.89
N GLU A 21 -3.84 8.05 -9.78
CA GLU A 21 -3.76 7.41 -8.46
C GLU A 21 -5.05 6.64 -8.13
N PRO A 22 -4.95 5.42 -7.57
CA PRO A 22 -6.13 4.69 -7.14
C PRO A 22 -6.96 5.51 -6.14
N VAL A 23 -8.26 5.67 -6.42
CA VAL A 23 -9.17 6.46 -5.56
C VAL A 23 -9.46 5.74 -4.23
N LYS A 24 -9.52 4.40 -4.26
CA LYS A 24 -9.87 3.55 -3.11
C LYS A 24 -8.98 2.30 -3.03
N PRO A 25 -7.66 2.42 -2.90
CA PRO A 25 -6.79 1.26 -2.76
C PRO A 25 -7.08 0.57 -1.43
N GLU A 26 -7.08 -0.75 -1.39
CA GLU A 26 -7.24 -1.51 -0.15
C GLU A 26 -6.09 -1.19 0.81
N ILE A 27 -4.88 -1.06 0.27
CA ILE A 27 -3.65 -0.76 1.00
C ILE A 27 -2.91 0.36 0.27
N LEU A 28 -2.56 1.42 1.00
CA LEU A 28 -1.66 2.48 0.51
C LEU A 28 -0.29 2.27 1.13
N ILE A 29 0.74 2.17 0.29
CA ILE A 29 2.14 2.07 0.69
C ILE A 29 2.85 3.35 0.27
N GLU A 30 3.33 4.11 1.25
CA GLU A 30 4.08 5.35 1.06
C GLU A 30 5.57 5.03 1.22
N SER A 31 6.16 4.41 0.19
CA SER A 31 7.53 3.87 0.22
C SER A 31 8.63 4.91 0.47
N ASP A 32 8.31 6.21 0.39
CA ASP A 32 9.18 7.33 0.77
C ASP A 32 9.16 7.62 2.28
N LYS A 33 8.13 7.16 3.00
CA LYS A 33 7.90 7.40 4.43
C LYS A 33 8.05 6.16 5.30
N GLU A 34 7.99 4.97 4.70
CA GLU A 34 8.10 3.71 5.41
C GLU A 34 9.18 2.81 4.79
N SER A 35 9.79 1.97 5.62
CA SER A 35 10.77 0.97 5.18
C SER A 35 10.09 -0.19 4.45
N GLU A 36 10.87 -0.96 3.71
CA GLU A 36 10.41 -2.19 3.06
C GLU A 36 9.77 -3.16 4.08
N LYS A 37 10.37 -3.31 5.27
CA LYS A 37 9.85 -4.20 6.31
C LYS A 37 8.49 -3.74 6.82
N GLU A 38 8.33 -2.45 7.08
CA GLU A 38 7.05 -1.84 7.51
C GLU A 38 5.97 -2.01 6.41
N SER A 39 6.33 -1.74 5.15
CA SER A 39 5.44 -1.93 4.00
C SER A 39 4.92 -3.36 3.90
N VAL A 40 5.83 -4.35 3.98
CA VAL A 40 5.50 -5.77 3.88
C VAL A 40 4.63 -6.20 5.05
N ALA A 41 4.98 -5.79 6.28
CA ALA A 41 4.19 -6.11 7.45
C ALA A 41 2.76 -5.57 7.31
N LYS A 42 2.59 -4.36 6.76
CA LYS A 42 1.28 -3.72 6.59
C LYS A 42 0.41 -4.47 5.59
N ILE A 43 1.03 -4.95 4.51
CA ILE A 43 0.37 -5.80 3.52
C ILE A 43 -0.09 -7.11 4.15
N VAL A 44 0.83 -7.84 4.81
CA VAL A 44 0.52 -9.13 5.45
C VAL A 44 -0.60 -8.96 6.47
N ARG A 45 -0.50 -7.97 7.35
CA ARG A 45 -1.52 -7.70 8.37
C ARG A 45 -2.89 -7.40 7.77
N THR A 46 -2.93 -6.67 6.66
CA THR A 46 -4.19 -6.39 5.96
C THR A 46 -4.81 -7.68 5.41
N LEU A 47 -4.00 -8.56 4.81
CA LEU A 47 -4.47 -9.86 4.31
C LEU A 47 -4.98 -10.78 5.43
N GLU A 48 -4.34 -10.77 6.60
CA GLU A 48 -4.80 -11.51 7.79
C GLU A 48 -6.16 -10.99 8.27
N LEU A 49 -6.33 -9.66 8.36
CA LEU A 49 -7.59 -9.04 8.80
C LEU A 49 -8.73 -9.31 7.82
N MET A 50 -8.43 -9.41 6.52
CA MET A 50 -9.38 -9.84 5.49
C MET A 50 -9.66 -11.35 5.52
N GLY A 51 -8.95 -12.13 6.34
CA GLY A 51 -9.08 -13.58 6.42
C GLY A 51 -8.57 -14.33 5.18
N LEU A 52 -7.73 -13.69 4.36
CA LEU A 52 -7.19 -14.28 3.12
C LEU A 52 -5.98 -15.19 3.39
N ILE A 53 -5.27 -14.94 4.50
CA ILE A 53 -4.18 -15.78 4.99
C ILE A 53 -4.37 -16.03 6.50
N PRO A 54 -3.84 -17.13 7.05
CA PRO A 54 -3.84 -17.35 8.49
C PRO A 54 -3.10 -16.22 9.21
N GLY A 55 -3.68 -15.71 10.30
CA GLY A 55 -3.00 -14.79 11.18
C GLY A 55 -1.81 -15.46 11.86
N ALA A 56 -0.62 -14.87 11.77
CA ALA A 56 0.50 -15.30 12.57
C ALA A 56 0.32 -14.78 14.02
N ASP A 57 0.62 -15.61 15.02
CA ASP A 57 0.76 -15.19 16.44
C ASP A 57 1.98 -14.25 16.65
N ALA A 58 2.64 -13.83 15.57
CA ALA A 58 3.80 -12.96 15.60
C ALA A 58 3.39 -11.60 16.17
N GLY A 59 4.08 -11.22 17.26
CA GLY A 59 3.77 -10.06 18.08
C GLY A 59 3.51 -8.79 17.28
N LYS A 60 2.67 -7.93 17.84
CA LYS A 60 2.27 -6.63 17.27
C LYS A 60 3.50 -5.80 16.86
N ASP A 61 3.89 -5.91 15.60
CA ASP A 61 4.82 -4.98 14.93
C ASP A 61 4.13 -3.64 14.59
N PHE A 62 2.82 -3.53 14.88
CA PHE A 62 2.00 -2.34 14.68
C PHE A 62 1.58 -1.71 16.00
N SER A 63 1.49 -0.39 16.00
CA SER A 63 0.77 0.32 17.06
C SER A 63 -0.73 0.03 16.97
N ASP A 64 -1.43 0.12 18.10
CA ASP A 64 -2.89 -0.04 18.12
C ASP A 64 -3.59 0.98 17.20
N GLU A 65 -3.02 2.18 17.06
CA GLU A 65 -3.54 3.22 16.17
C GLU A 65 -3.48 2.84 14.68
N GLU A 66 -2.41 2.17 14.26
CA GLU A 66 -2.24 1.72 12.86
C GLU A 66 -3.19 0.58 12.54
N GLU A 67 -3.37 -0.36 13.47
CA GLU A 67 -4.31 -1.46 13.28
C GLU A 67 -5.76 -0.95 13.13
N GLU A 68 -6.17 0.03 13.95
CA GLU A 68 -7.51 0.62 13.83
C GLU A 68 -7.69 1.38 12.51
N LYS A 69 -6.66 2.04 12.00
CA LYS A 69 -6.70 2.66 10.65
C LYS A 69 -6.91 1.63 9.55
N ILE A 70 -6.22 0.48 9.62
CA ILE A 70 -6.39 -0.61 8.64
C ILE A 70 -7.81 -1.17 8.73
N LYS A 71 -8.30 -1.48 9.93
CA LYS A 71 -9.67 -1.99 10.13
C LYS A 71 -10.74 -1.03 9.66
N GLN A 72 -10.62 0.25 10.00
CA GLN A 72 -11.59 1.26 9.58
C GLN A 72 -11.64 1.35 8.04
N ARG A 73 -10.48 1.30 7.38
CA ARG A 73 -10.42 1.30 5.91
C ARG A 73 -11.06 0.05 5.31
N LEU A 74 -10.77 -1.13 5.84
CA LEU A 74 -11.36 -2.39 5.37
C LEU A 74 -12.88 -2.39 5.53
N LYS A 75 -13.39 -1.83 6.63
CA LYS A 75 -14.82 -1.65 6.88
C LYS A 75 -15.46 -0.69 5.88
N ASP A 76 -14.82 0.44 5.59
CA ASP A 76 -15.31 1.40 4.59
C ASP A 76 -15.36 0.81 3.17
N LEU A 77 -14.52 -0.20 2.91
CA LEU A 77 -14.50 -0.96 1.66
C LEU A 77 -15.38 -2.22 1.68
N GLY A 78 -15.94 -2.59 2.83
CA GLY A 78 -16.87 -3.71 2.99
C GLY A 78 -16.21 -5.09 3.08
N TYR A 79 -14.93 -5.17 3.46
CA TYR A 79 -14.25 -6.45 3.66
C TYR A 79 -14.55 -7.08 5.03
N ILE A 80 -14.84 -6.27 6.04
CA ILE A 80 -15.16 -6.68 7.41
C ILE A 80 -16.28 -5.84 8.02
#